data_AF-A0A2N2DP00-F1
#
_entry.id   AF-A0A2N2DP00-F1
#
_cell.length_a   1.000
_cell.length_b   1.000
_cell.length_c   1.000
_cell.angle_alpha   90.00
_cell.angle_beta   90.00
_cell.angle_gamma   90.00
#
_symmetry.space_group_name_H-M   'P 1'
#
loop_
_entity.id
_entity.type
_entity.pdbx_description
1 polymer ?
#
loop_
_entity_poly.entity_id
_entity_poly.type
_entity_poly.pdbx_seq_one_letter_code
_entity_poly.pdbx_strand_id
1 'polypeptide(L)' 'MEQKRNEDQLIDPNEMENAKEIALRFLAYRDRTSAEVRDHLTGKGIDRAAADAVVGGLVEAKILDDADLCLRLIR' A
#
# COMPACT_ATOMS: atom_id res chain seq x y z
N MET A 1 -23.36 -20.24 6.16
CA MET A 1 -22.02 -19.66 6.38
C MET A 1 -22.00 -18.31 5.68
N GLU A 2 -22.59 -17.30 6.30
CA GLU A 2 -22.62 -15.95 5.76
C GLU A 2 -21.40 -15.21 6.29
N GLN A 3 -20.40 -15.05 5.41
CA GLN A 3 -19.36 -14.06 5.62
C GLN A 3 -20.05 -12.70 5.59
N LYS A 4 -20.34 -12.17 6.78
CA LYS A 4 -20.69 -10.77 6.95
C LYS A 4 -19.53 -9.96 6.39
N ARG A 5 -19.74 -9.40 5.22
CA ARG A 5 -18.94 -8.36 4.62
C ARG A 5 -18.93 -7.22 5.64
N ASN A 6 -17.85 -7.07 6.39
CA ASN A 6 -17.66 -5.95 7.30
C ASN A 6 -17.35 -4.72 6.43
N GLU A 7 -18.41 -4.09 5.93
CA GLU A 7 -18.35 -2.90 5.07
C GLU A 7 -18.01 -1.61 5.84
N ASP A 8 -17.83 -1.72 7.16
CA ASP A 8 -17.66 -0.60 8.08
C ASP A 8 -16.51 -0.83 9.08
N GLN A 9 -15.45 -1.54 8.65
CA GLN A 9 -14.19 -1.45 9.40
C GLN A 9 -13.60 -0.07 9.09
N LEU A 10 -14.06 0.93 9.85
CA LEU A 10 -13.48 2.26 9.90
C LEU A 10 -12.00 2.07 10.22
N ILE A 11 -11.16 2.11 9.18
CA ILE A 11 -9.72 2.04 9.34
C ILE A 11 -9.35 3.27 10.16
N ASP A 12 -8.76 3.02 11.32
CA ASP A 12 -8.40 4.08 12.23
C ASP A 12 -7.51 5.11 11.48
N PRO A 13 -7.87 6.41 11.48
CA PRO A 13 -7.12 7.41 10.71
C PRO A 13 -5.64 7.46 11.06
N ASN A 14 -5.29 7.19 12.33
CA ASN A 14 -3.92 7.16 12.80
C ASN A 14 -3.20 5.89 12.33
N GLU A 15 -3.89 4.75 12.24
CA GLU A 15 -3.38 3.54 11.59
C GLU A 15 -3.11 3.75 10.09
N MET A 16 -4.00 4.45 9.39
CA MET A 16 -3.84 4.79 7.97
C MET A 16 -2.63 5.72 7.74
N GLU A 17 -2.48 6.75 8.57
CA GLU A 17 -1.35 7.68 8.49
C GLU A 17 -0.01 6.98 8.78
N ASN A 18 0.03 6.12 9.80
CA ASN A 18 1.19 5.31 10.12
C ASN A 18 1.55 4.34 8.98
N ALA A 19 0.56 3.64 8.41
CA ALA A 19 0.78 2.74 7.27
C ALA A 19 1.33 3.50 6.05
N LYS A 20 0.82 4.71 5.80
CA LYS A 20 1.34 5.59 4.74
C LYS A 20 2.78 6.02 5.01
N GLU A 21 3.13 6.42 6.23
CA GLU A 21 4.50 6.76 6.60
C GLU A 21 5.47 5.59 6.41
N ILE A 22 5.06 4.38 6.82
CA ILE A 22 5.85 3.15 6.62
C ILE A 22 6.10 2.92 5.13
N ALA A 23 5.05 3.02 4.30
CA ALA A 23 5.16 2.86 2.85
C ALA A 23 6.11 3.88 2.22
N LEU A 24 5.98 5.16 2.60
CA LEU A 24 6.84 6.23 2.08
C LEU A 24 8.31 6.05 2.48
N ARG A 25 8.58 5.66 3.72
CA ARG A 25 9.95 5.34 4.17
C ARG A 25 10.55 4.16 3.39
N PHE A 26 9.73 3.15 3.08
CA PHE A 26 10.17 2.00 2.29
C PHE A 26 10.48 2.39 0.84
N LEU A 27 9.65 3.24 0.23
CA LEU A 27 9.82 3.78 -1.12
C LEU A 27 11.02 4.73 -1.25
N ALA A 28 11.33 5.49 -0.19
CA ALA A 28 12.45 6.42 -0.18
C ALA A 28 13.82 5.74 -0.36
N TYR A 29 13.93 4.43 -0.08
CA TYR A 29 15.19 3.70 -0.20
C TYR A 29 15.54 3.32 -1.65
N ARG A 30 14.57 2.76 -2.39
CA ARG A 30 14.66 2.49 -3.84
C ARG A 30 13.24 2.26 -4.35
N ASP A 31 13.04 2.38 -5.65
CA ASP A 31 11.73 2.12 -6.26
C ASP A 31 11.19 0.72 -5.94
N ARG A 32 9.88 0.63 -5.76
CA ARG A 32 9.12 -0.57 -5.42
C ARG A 32 7.89 -0.68 -6.30
N THR A 33 7.47 -1.90 -6.55
CA THR A 33 6.14 -2.18 -7.08
C THR A 33 5.06 -2.02 -6.01
N SER A 34 3.83 -1.81 -6.44
CA SER A 34 2.65 -1.79 -5.58
C SER A 34 2.50 -3.10 -4.80
N ALA A 35 2.87 -4.23 -5.40
CA ALA A 35 2.88 -5.54 -4.75
C ALA A 35 3.91 -5.60 -3.60
N GLU A 36 5.14 -5.17 -3.84
CA GLU A 36 6.17 -5.12 -2.80
C GLU A 36 5.76 -4.21 -1.64
N VAL A 37 5.08 -3.08 -1.91
CA VAL A 37 4.60 -2.19 -0.85
C VAL A 37 3.48 -2.85 -0.03
N ARG A 38 2.51 -3.53 -0.65
CA ARG A 38 1.48 -4.29 0.08
C ARG A 38 2.09 -5.38 0.97
N ASP A 39 3.01 -6.16 0.41
CA ASP A 39 3.68 -7.23 1.14
C ASP A 39 4.49 -6.68 2.31
N HIS A 40 5.14 -5.52 2.12
CA HIS A 40 5.85 -4.85 3.20
C HIS A 40 4.91 -4.40 4.32
N LEU A 41 3.77 -3.78 4.00
CA LEU A 41 2.81 -3.30 4.98
C LEU A 41 2.16 -4.46 5.76
N THR A 42 1.73 -5.50 5.06
CA THR A 42 1.14 -6.69 5.70
C THR A 42 2.17 -7.42 6.56
N GLY A 43 3.43 -7.50 6.13
CA GLY A 43 4.54 -8.02 6.93
C GLY A 43 4.86 -7.19 8.20
N LYS A 44 4.39 -5.94 8.27
CA LYS A 44 4.44 -5.09 9.47
C LYS A 44 3.21 -5.20 10.36
N GLY A 45 2.26 -6.06 10.02
CA GLY A 45 1.02 -6.28 10.76
C GLY A 45 -0.12 -5.32 10.38
N ILE A 46 0.02 -4.55 9.30
CA ILE A 46 -1.08 -3.74 8.76
C ILE A 46 -2.09 -4.67 8.08
N ASP A 47 -3.37 -4.46 8.35
CA ASP A 47 -4.44 -5.23 7.72
C ASP A 47 -4.40 -5.11 6.19
N ARG A 48 -4.83 -6.17 5.50
CA ARG A 48 -4.78 -6.22 4.04
C ARG A 48 -5.64 -5.14 3.38
N ALA A 49 -6.83 -4.86 3.90
CA ALA A 49 -7.70 -3.82 3.36
C ALA A 49 -7.11 -2.42 3.58
N ALA A 50 -6.47 -2.19 4.73
CA ALA A 50 -5.74 -0.96 4.98
C ALA A 50 -4.52 -0.80 4.07
N ALA A 51 -3.74 -1.87 3.87
CA ALA A 51 -2.62 -1.87 2.94
C ALA A 51 -3.08 -1.60 1.49
N ASP A 52 -4.18 -2.22 1.06
CA ASP A 52 -4.78 -1.98 -0.26
C ASP A 52 -5.24 -0.52 -0.42
N ALA A 53 -5.86 0.07 0.61
CA ALA A 53 -6.28 1.46 0.60
C ALA A 53 -5.09 2.45 0.52
N VAL A 54 -4.04 2.22 1.32
CA VAL A 54 -2.81 3.04 1.27
C VAL A 54 -2.18 2.97 -0.11
N VAL A 55 -2.02 1.75 -0.66
CA VAL A 55 -1.41 1.56 -1.98
C VAL A 55 -2.26 2.21 -3.07
N GLY A 56 -3.59 2.09 -3.01
CA GLY A 56 -4.51 2.80 -3.91
C GLY A 56 -4.26 4.30 -3.91
N GLY A 57 -4.22 4.92 -2.72
CA GLY A 57 -3.96 6.36 -2.59
C GLY A 57 -2.58 6.78 -3.11
N LEU A 58 -1.55 5.94 -2.96
CA LEU A 58 -0.21 6.21 -3.50
C LEU A 58 -0.17 6.11 -5.03
N VAL A 59 -0.95 5.20 -5.63
CA VAL A 59 -1.11 5.10 -7.08
C VAL A 59 -1.88 6.31 -7.63
N GLU A 60 -2.98 6.70 -6.98
CA GLU A 60 -3.74 7.90 -7.36
C GLU A 60 -2.89 9.18 -7.27
N ALA A 61 -2.04 9.28 -6.24
CA ALA A 61 -1.07 10.36 -6.09
C ALA A 61 0.14 10.27 -7.05
N LYS A 62 0.21 9.24 -7.90
CA LYS A 62 1.33 8.96 -8.83
C LYS A 62 2.68 8.80 -8.15
N ILE A 63 2.69 8.39 -6.88
CA ILE A 63 3.91 8.02 -6.14
C ILE A 63 4.31 6.60 -6.51
N LEU A 64 3.34 5.71 -6.75
CA LEU A 64 3.53 4.37 -7.27
C LEU A 64 3.03 4.28 -8.71
N ASP A 65 3.87 3.74 -9.59
CA ASP A 65 3.52 3.40 -10.97
C ASP A 65 4.33 2.17 -11.40
N ASP A 66 3.68 1.00 -11.36
CA ASP A 66 4.33 -0.28 -11.70
C ASP A 66 4.72 -0.35 -13.18
N ALA A 67 3.96 0.32 -14.06
CA ALA A 67 4.23 0.33 -15.49
C ALA A 67 5.47 1.18 -15.81
N ASP A 68 5.56 2.38 -15.23
CA ASP A 68 6.75 3.23 -15.34
C ASP A 68 7.99 2.50 -14.79
N LEU A 69 7.89 1.95 -13.58
CA LEU A 69 8.98 1.19 -12.97
C LEU A 69 9.43 0.03 -13.87
N CYS A 70 8.48 -0.75 -14.42
CA CYS A 70 8.78 -1.85 -15.32
C CYS A 70 9.53 -1.36 -16.58
N LEU A 71 9.06 -0.27 -17.21
CA LEU A 71 9.70 0.31 -18.38
C LEU A 71 11.12 0.82 -18.10
N ARG A 72 11.41 1.32 -16.90
CA ARG A 72 12.75 1.78 -16.53
C ARG A 72 13.73 0.64 -16.29
N LEU A 73 13.26 -0.53 -15.85
CA LEU A 73 14.11 -1.69 -15.53
C LEU A 73 14.60 -2.46 -16.77
N ILE A 74 13.89 -2.39 -17.89
CA ILE A 74 14.23 -3.09 -19.14
C ILE A 74 15.15 -2.27 -20.09
N ARG A 75 15.71 -1.15 -19.61
CA ARG A 75 16.60 -0.27 -20.39
C ARG A 75 18.08 -0.61 -20.24
#